data_AF-A0AAD7UTM0-F1
#
_entry.id   AF-A0AAD7UTM0-F1
#
_cell.length_a   1.000
_cell.length_b   1.000
_cell.length_c   1.000
_cell.angle_alpha   90.00
_cell.angle_beta   90.00
_cell.angle_gamma   90.00
#
_symmetry.space_group_name_H-M   'P 1'
#
loop_
_entity.id
_entity.type
_entity.pdbx_description
1 polymer ?
#
loop_
_entity_poly.entity_id
_entity_poly.type
_entity_poly.pdbx_seq_one_letter_code
_entity_poly.pdbx_strand_id
1 'polypeptide(L)'
;MATMFTNRWIPAFLYPITVLALSTFVAGRVPPSYFSDSHNLINVYFVKLGWLWTTVAYVSLLNGDKKSWLRYILSTAYWFCITQWLLGPSFIDRVFVATGGSCSSDILLQSQATCRQTGGQWIGGHDVSGHCVLLVHASLFLWEEQRAILLFKNTKKYGLYIVYGFLALWWWMLCMTSTYFFHGQRELVSGTFFGMFGWVIMYLVMFPLIGLVDTLQPSQKEQQQQQQQQHEKL
;
A
#
# COMPACT_ATOMS: atom_id res chain seq x y z
N MET A 1 18.74 17.10 -0.38
CA MET A 1 17.99 16.18 0.51
C MET A 1 16.49 16.44 0.51
N ALA A 2 16.01 17.68 0.76
CA ALA A 2 14.57 17.98 0.78
C ALA A 2 13.83 17.63 -0.53
N THR A 3 14.47 17.80 -1.69
CA THR A 3 13.92 17.47 -3.02
C THR A 3 13.67 15.97 -3.23
N MET A 4 14.39 15.11 -2.52
CA MET A 4 14.25 13.65 -2.61
C MET A 4 12.94 13.20 -1.95
N PHE A 5 12.68 13.66 -0.73
CA PHE A 5 11.47 13.31 0.03
C PHE A 5 10.20 13.95 -0.54
N THR A 6 10.33 14.98 -1.39
CA THR A 6 9.21 15.58 -2.12
C THR A 6 8.96 14.95 -3.49
N ASN A 7 9.76 13.98 -3.95
CA ASN A 7 9.52 13.37 -5.25
C ASN A 7 8.56 12.18 -5.12
N ARG A 8 7.44 12.23 -5.86
CA ARG A 8 6.41 11.19 -5.86
C ARG A 8 6.83 9.90 -6.58
N TRP A 9 7.76 10.02 -7.53
CA TRP A 9 8.18 8.92 -8.39
C TRP A 9 9.18 7.97 -7.71
N ILE A 10 9.88 8.43 -6.68
CA ILE A 10 10.88 7.62 -5.97
C ILE A 10 10.25 6.35 -5.39
N PRO A 11 9.23 6.40 -4.52
CA PRO A 11 8.62 5.17 -4.00
C PRO A 11 7.94 4.37 -5.12
N ALA A 12 7.36 5.02 -6.13
CA ALA A 12 6.69 4.35 -7.24
C ALA A 12 7.64 3.46 -8.05
N PHE A 13 8.92 3.83 -8.17
CA PHE A 13 9.94 2.96 -8.78
C PHE A 13 10.62 2.04 -7.77
N LEU A 14 10.86 2.51 -6.54
CA LEU A 14 11.57 1.76 -5.52
C LEU A 14 10.86 0.45 -5.18
N TYR A 15 9.54 0.50 -4.92
CA TYR A 15 8.78 -0.68 -4.53
C TYR A 15 8.78 -1.80 -5.59
N PRO A 16 8.42 -1.57 -6.87
CA PRO A 16 8.48 -2.63 -7.87
C PRO A 16 9.90 -3.12 -8.13
N ILE A 17 10.91 -2.25 -8.12
CA ILE A 17 12.31 -2.66 -8.27
C ILE A 17 12.72 -3.57 -7.11
N THR A 18 12.36 -3.24 -5.87
CA THR A 18 12.68 -4.07 -4.70
C THR A 18 12.01 -5.43 -4.77
N VAL A 19 10.73 -5.49 -5.14
CA VAL A 19 10.02 -6.78 -5.28
C VAL A 19 10.65 -7.63 -6.38
N LEU A 20 10.91 -7.06 -7.56
CA LEU A 20 11.51 -7.78 -8.68
C LEU A 20 12.94 -8.24 -8.38
N ALA A 21 13.78 -7.39 -7.80
CA ALA A 21 15.14 -7.74 -7.44
C ALA A 21 15.16 -8.84 -6.36
N LEU A 22 14.47 -8.67 -5.23
CA LEU A 22 14.51 -9.68 -4.18
C LEU A 22 13.89 -11.03 -4.61
N SER A 23 12.81 -11.00 -5.40
CA SER A 23 12.16 -12.23 -5.90
C SER A 23 12.98 -12.99 -6.94
N THR A 24 13.94 -12.35 -7.61
CA THR A 24 14.83 -13.00 -8.60
C THR A 24 16.15 -13.43 -7.99
N PHE A 25 16.70 -12.63 -7.07
CA PHE A 25 18.01 -12.87 -6.46
C PHE A 25 17.97 -13.74 -5.20
N VAL A 26 16.85 -13.81 -4.48
CA VAL A 26 16.81 -14.44 -3.15
C VAL A 26 15.75 -15.53 -3.02
N ALA A 27 14.70 -15.50 -3.85
CA ALA A 27 13.61 -16.48 -3.77
C ALA A 27 14.13 -17.93 -3.93
N GLY A 28 13.79 -18.78 -2.97
CA GLY A 28 14.17 -20.20 -2.95
C GLY A 28 15.59 -20.50 -2.45
N ARG A 29 16.38 -19.50 -2.05
CA ARG A 29 17.75 -19.69 -1.51
C ARG A 29 17.84 -19.62 0.01
N VAL A 30 16.73 -19.31 0.69
CA VAL A 30 16.71 -19.08 2.14
C VAL A 30 16.01 -20.26 2.84
N PRO A 31 16.65 -20.89 3.84
CA PRO A 31 16.03 -21.97 4.58
C PRO A 31 14.82 -21.45 5.40
N PRO A 32 13.84 -22.33 5.71
CA PRO A 32 12.69 -21.95 6.51
C PRO A 32 13.15 -21.45 7.88
N SER A 33 12.67 -20.27 8.27
CA SER A 33 13.02 -19.61 9.53
C SER A 33 11.75 -19.17 10.28
N TYR A 34 11.90 -18.64 11.50
CA TYR A 34 10.78 -18.06 12.26
C TYR A 34 9.97 -17.03 11.44
N PHE A 35 10.63 -16.29 10.54
CA PHE A 35 9.99 -15.31 9.65
C PHE A 35 9.21 -15.94 8.48
N SER A 36 9.43 -17.22 8.19
CA SER A 36 8.69 -17.98 7.17
C SER A 36 7.33 -18.47 7.67
N ASP A 37 7.10 -18.53 8.99
CA ASP A 37 5.83 -18.98 9.53
C ASP A 37 4.78 -17.87 9.45
N SER A 38 3.68 -18.13 8.74
CA SER A 38 2.54 -17.24 8.62
C SER A 38 1.85 -16.88 9.95
N HIS A 39 2.08 -17.65 11.02
CA HIS A 39 1.53 -17.42 12.35
C HIS A 39 2.48 -16.68 13.30
N ASN A 40 3.65 -16.27 12.81
CA ASN A 40 4.58 -15.51 13.63
C ASN A 40 3.92 -14.19 14.11
N LEU A 41 4.27 -13.76 15.32
CA LEU A 41 3.66 -12.59 15.96
C LEU A 41 3.79 -11.33 15.07
N ILE A 42 4.90 -11.20 14.36
CA ILE A 42 5.20 -10.05 13.51
C ILE A 42 4.23 -9.99 12.31
N ASN A 43 3.95 -11.13 11.68
CA ASN A 43 3.04 -11.24 10.55
C ASN A 43 1.58 -10.99 10.96
N VAL A 44 1.17 -11.54 12.11
CA VAL A 44 -0.19 -11.35 12.62
C VAL A 44 -0.43 -9.90 13.06
N TYR A 45 0.48 -9.31 13.83
CA TYR A 45 0.25 -7.97 14.39
C TYR A 45 0.57 -6.82 13.44
N PHE A 46 1.57 -6.95 12.55
CA PHE A 46 1.94 -5.85 11.68
C PHE A 46 1.38 -5.99 10.27
N VAL A 47 1.32 -7.21 9.72
CA VAL A 47 0.88 -7.37 8.33
C VAL A 47 -0.65 -7.47 8.26
N LYS A 48 -1.30 -8.29 9.10
CA LYS A 48 -2.78 -8.40 9.09
C LYS A 48 -3.48 -7.13 9.60
N LEU A 49 -2.87 -6.42 10.55
CA LEU A 49 -3.37 -5.12 11.03
C LEU A 49 -2.66 -3.92 10.36
N GLY A 50 -2.01 -4.12 9.21
CA GLY A 50 -1.19 -3.08 8.58
C GLY A 50 -1.94 -1.79 8.27
N TRP A 51 -3.22 -1.90 7.91
CA TRP A 51 -4.06 -0.72 7.68
C TRP A 51 -4.29 0.09 8.96
N LEU A 52 -4.53 -0.56 10.10
CA LEU A 52 -4.70 0.11 11.40
C LEU A 52 -3.48 0.96 11.77
N TRP A 53 -2.28 0.40 11.61
CA TRP A 53 -1.03 1.12 11.86
C TRP A 53 -0.82 2.29 10.90
N THR A 54 -1.23 2.11 9.64
CA THR A 54 -1.25 3.18 8.64
C THR A 54 -2.20 4.30 9.03
N THR A 55 -3.37 3.97 9.59
CA THR A 55 -4.30 4.96 10.18
C THR A 55 -3.65 5.73 11.32
N VAL A 56 -2.96 5.04 12.24
CA VAL A 56 -2.27 5.69 13.37
C VAL A 56 -1.20 6.66 12.87
N ALA A 57 -0.38 6.22 11.92
CA ALA A 57 0.61 7.07 11.27
C ALA A 57 -0.05 8.28 10.59
N TYR A 58 -1.16 8.06 9.89
CA TYR A 58 -1.89 9.12 9.21
C TYR A 58 -2.52 10.14 10.17
N VAL A 59 -3.15 9.67 11.24
CA VAL A 59 -3.76 10.53 12.27
C VAL A 59 -2.69 11.39 12.95
N SER A 60 -1.47 10.90 13.13
CA SER A 60 -0.36 11.70 13.66
C SER A 60 -0.01 12.91 12.77
N LEU A 61 -0.32 12.82 11.47
CA LEU A 61 -0.10 13.87 10.47
C LEU A 61 -1.33 14.79 10.28
N LEU A 62 -2.54 14.33 10.60
CA LEU A 62 -3.80 15.03 10.34
C LEU A 62 -3.91 16.40 11.01
N ASN A 63 -4.32 17.42 10.25
CA ASN A 63 -4.66 18.76 10.75
C ASN A 63 -6.15 18.95 11.05
N GLY A 64 -6.97 17.89 10.95
CA GLY A 64 -8.42 17.95 11.21
C GLY A 64 -9.28 18.45 10.04
N ASP A 65 -8.72 18.62 8.84
CA ASP A 65 -9.46 19.06 7.66
C ASP A 65 -10.40 17.96 7.11
N LYS A 66 -11.62 18.35 6.72
CA LYS A 66 -12.63 17.46 6.12
C LYS A 66 -12.11 16.83 4.81
N LYS A 67 -11.34 17.58 4.03
CA LYS A 67 -10.73 17.08 2.78
C LYS A 67 -9.75 15.93 3.06
N SER A 68 -8.96 16.02 4.13
CA SER A 68 -8.01 14.96 4.53
C SER A 68 -8.71 13.68 4.95
N TRP A 69 -9.80 13.79 5.74
CA TRP A 69 -10.63 12.64 6.08
C TRP A 69 -11.26 11.98 4.84
N LEU A 70 -11.71 12.77 3.87
CA LEU A 70 -12.27 12.23 2.63
C LEU A 70 -11.24 11.44 1.82
N ARG A 71 -9.99 11.90 1.72
CA ARG A 71 -8.90 11.13 1.07
C ARG A 71 -8.66 9.79 1.75
N TYR A 72 -8.61 9.79 3.08
CA TYR A 72 -8.43 8.57 3.86
C TYR A 72 -9.58 7.58 3.69
N ILE A 73 -10.83 8.06 3.68
CA ILE A 73 -12.01 7.23 3.45
C ILE A 73 -11.96 6.62 2.05
N LEU A 74 -11.65 7.40 1.02
CA LEU A 74 -11.51 6.90 -0.35
C LEU A 74 -10.38 5.87 -0.48
N SER A 75 -9.26 6.12 0.19
CA SER A 75 -8.12 5.20 0.23
C SER A 75 -8.45 3.87 0.94
N THR A 76 -9.19 3.96 2.05
CA THR A 76 -9.68 2.80 2.80
C THR A 76 -10.72 2.02 1.99
N ALA A 77 -11.64 2.72 1.31
CA ALA A 77 -12.66 2.11 0.48
C ALA A 77 -12.05 1.30 -0.66
N TYR A 78 -11.03 1.82 -1.34
CA TYR A 78 -10.30 1.08 -2.36
C TYR A 78 -9.65 -0.19 -1.82
N TRP A 79 -8.91 -0.08 -0.70
CA TRP A 79 -8.29 -1.23 -0.06
C TRP A 79 -9.34 -2.29 0.30
N PHE A 80 -10.45 -1.86 0.88
CA PHE A 80 -11.55 -2.75 1.26
C PHE A 80 -12.26 -3.38 0.06
N CYS A 81 -12.48 -2.64 -1.02
CA CYS A 81 -13.03 -3.17 -2.27
C CYS A 81 -12.12 -4.25 -2.88
N ILE A 82 -10.80 -4.02 -2.89
CA ILE A 82 -9.83 -5.00 -3.41
C ILE A 82 -9.76 -6.25 -2.52
N THR A 83 -9.81 -6.09 -1.20
CA THR A 83 -9.53 -7.19 -0.27
C THR A 83 -10.75 -7.91 0.29
N GLN A 84 -11.92 -7.27 0.41
CA GLN A 84 -13.05 -7.78 1.20
C GLN A 84 -14.44 -7.58 0.57
N TRP A 85 -14.53 -7.17 -0.71
CA TRP A 85 -15.78 -6.85 -1.46
C TRP A 85 -17.12 -7.30 -0.81
N LEU A 86 -17.94 -6.33 -0.36
CA LEU A 86 -19.16 -6.49 0.47
C LEU A 86 -20.29 -7.40 -0.05
N LEU A 87 -20.20 -7.91 -1.28
CA LEU A 87 -21.26 -8.63 -2.00
C LEU A 87 -20.73 -9.93 -2.63
N GLY A 88 -19.91 -10.70 -1.90
CA GLY A 88 -19.45 -12.02 -2.31
C GLY A 88 -17.96 -12.28 -2.05
N PRO A 89 -17.32 -13.22 -2.78
CA PRO A 89 -15.88 -13.46 -2.67
C PRO A 89 -15.09 -12.20 -3.02
N SER A 90 -13.94 -12.02 -2.36
CA SER A 90 -13.05 -10.88 -2.53
C SER A 90 -12.70 -10.67 -4.01
N PHE A 91 -12.37 -9.44 -4.41
CA PHE A 91 -11.95 -9.19 -5.79
C PHE A 91 -10.75 -10.09 -6.17
N ILE A 92 -9.83 -10.29 -5.23
CA ILE A 92 -8.68 -11.20 -5.37
C ILE A 92 -9.14 -12.64 -5.59
N ASP A 93 -10.10 -13.15 -4.81
CA ASP A 93 -10.67 -14.50 -4.98
C ASP A 93 -11.30 -14.66 -6.37
N ARG A 94 -11.98 -13.62 -6.89
CA ARG A 94 -12.57 -13.66 -8.24
C ARG A 94 -11.51 -13.71 -9.33
N VAL A 95 -10.41 -12.95 -9.18
CA VAL A 95 -9.25 -13.04 -10.08
C VAL A 95 -8.64 -14.44 -10.00
N PHE A 96 -8.58 -15.03 -8.81
CA PHE A 96 -8.02 -16.36 -8.61
C PHE A 96 -8.85 -17.45 -9.29
N VAL A 97 -10.18 -17.40 -9.18
CA VAL A 97 -11.10 -18.31 -9.89
C VAL A 97 -11.05 -18.05 -11.40
N ALA A 98 -11.09 -16.79 -11.83
CA ALA A 98 -11.09 -16.41 -13.25
C ALA A 98 -9.81 -16.83 -13.99
N THR A 99 -8.69 -16.94 -13.27
CA THR A 99 -7.40 -17.41 -13.82
C THR A 99 -7.27 -18.94 -13.82
N GLY A 100 -8.34 -19.67 -13.47
CA GLY A 100 -8.42 -21.12 -13.53
C GLY A 100 -8.23 -21.83 -12.18
N GLY A 101 -8.36 -21.12 -11.06
CA GLY A 101 -8.36 -21.73 -9.73
C GLY A 101 -9.65 -22.51 -9.48
N SER A 102 -9.52 -23.74 -9.00
CA SER A 102 -10.67 -24.60 -8.67
C SER A 102 -10.42 -25.40 -7.39
N CYS A 103 -11.51 -25.77 -6.70
CA CYS A 103 -11.44 -26.62 -5.52
C CYS A 103 -11.43 -28.09 -5.95
N SER A 104 -10.50 -28.89 -5.40
CA SER A 104 -10.35 -30.31 -5.74
C SER A 104 -11.57 -31.18 -5.44
N SER A 105 -12.46 -30.73 -4.55
CA SER A 105 -13.58 -31.51 -4.03
C SER A 105 -14.96 -31.07 -4.53
N ASP A 106 -15.09 -29.89 -5.16
CA ASP A 106 -16.36 -29.43 -5.72
C ASP A 106 -16.17 -28.24 -6.69
N ILE A 107 -16.71 -28.32 -7.90
CA ILE A 107 -16.60 -27.26 -8.93
C ILE A 107 -17.49 -26.05 -8.60
N LEU A 108 -18.49 -26.24 -7.74
CA LEU A 108 -19.47 -25.21 -7.37
C LEU A 108 -18.98 -24.23 -6.29
N LEU A 109 -17.87 -24.53 -5.61
CA LEU A 109 -17.29 -23.61 -4.63
C LEU A 109 -16.53 -22.48 -5.32
N GLN A 110 -17.16 -21.30 -5.43
CA GLN A 110 -16.62 -20.11 -6.06
C GLN A 110 -15.61 -19.31 -5.19
N SER A 111 -15.17 -19.83 -4.04
CA SER A 111 -14.19 -19.16 -3.19
C SER A 111 -13.21 -20.14 -2.55
N GLN A 112 -11.94 -19.74 -2.56
CA GLN A 112 -10.85 -20.42 -1.87
C GLN A 112 -11.11 -20.55 -0.37
N ALA A 113 -11.67 -19.50 0.26
CA ALA A 113 -11.95 -19.51 1.69
C ALA A 113 -12.96 -20.61 2.04
N THR A 114 -14.00 -20.78 1.22
CA THR A 114 -15.01 -21.82 1.43
C THR A 114 -14.40 -23.21 1.17
N CYS A 115 -13.58 -23.37 0.13
CA CYS A 115 -12.89 -24.63 -0.17
C CYS A 115 -11.98 -25.10 0.98
N ARG A 116 -11.22 -24.17 1.57
CA ARG A 116 -10.36 -24.47 2.72
C ARG A 116 -11.17 -24.82 3.98
N GLN A 117 -12.31 -24.18 4.19
CA GLN A 117 -13.21 -24.49 5.31
C GLN A 117 -13.83 -25.89 5.20
N THR A 118 -14.11 -26.35 3.98
CA THR A 118 -14.61 -27.71 3.72
C THR A 118 -13.50 -28.77 3.69
N GLY A 119 -12.25 -28.42 4.00
CA GLY A 119 -11.10 -29.34 3.97
C GLY A 119 -10.60 -29.67 2.56
N GLY A 120 -11.08 -28.97 1.55
CA GLY A 120 -10.65 -29.12 0.16
C GLY A 120 -9.30 -28.46 -0.10
N GLN A 121 -8.55 -29.03 -1.05
CA GLN A 121 -7.33 -28.41 -1.56
C GLN A 121 -7.65 -27.56 -2.79
N TRP A 122 -7.17 -26.32 -2.78
CA TRP A 122 -7.29 -25.44 -3.94
C TRP A 122 -6.16 -25.71 -4.92
N ILE A 123 -6.50 -25.90 -6.19
CA ILE A 123 -5.55 -26.24 -7.26
C ILE A 123 -5.64 -25.24 -8.42
N GLY A 124 -4.48 -24.89 -8.97
CA GLY A 124 -4.38 -23.97 -10.09
C GLY A 124 -4.73 -22.51 -9.76
N GLY A 125 -4.82 -21.69 -10.80
CA GLY A 125 -5.12 -20.26 -10.73
C GLY A 125 -3.93 -19.38 -10.32
N HIS A 126 -4.14 -18.07 -10.34
CA HIS A 126 -3.19 -17.06 -9.92
C HIS A 126 -3.66 -16.36 -8.63
N ASP A 127 -2.97 -16.59 -7.51
CA ASP A 127 -3.26 -15.97 -6.22
C ASP A 127 -2.59 -14.59 -6.12
N VAL A 128 -3.36 -13.51 -6.05
CA VAL A 128 -2.79 -12.16 -5.92
C VAL A 128 -2.41 -11.93 -4.46
N SER A 129 -1.14 -11.59 -4.20
CA SER A 129 -0.66 -11.36 -2.83
C SER A 129 -1.32 -10.12 -2.18
N GLY A 130 -2.35 -10.32 -1.37
CA GLY A 130 -3.07 -9.25 -0.68
C GLY A 130 -2.20 -8.46 0.32
N HIS A 131 -1.22 -9.12 0.95
CA HIS A 131 -0.24 -8.44 1.82
C HIS A 131 0.64 -7.47 1.03
N CYS A 132 1.08 -7.86 -0.17
CA CYS A 132 1.84 -6.98 -1.05
C CYS A 132 1.00 -5.76 -1.48
N VAL A 133 -0.26 -6.00 -1.88
CA VAL A 133 -1.21 -4.92 -2.21
C VAL A 133 -1.34 -3.93 -1.05
N LEU A 134 -1.60 -4.43 0.16
CA LEU A 134 -1.77 -3.62 1.36
C LEU A 134 -0.52 -2.80 1.68
N LEU A 135 0.66 -3.42 1.71
CA LEU A 135 1.92 -2.77 2.07
C LEU A 135 2.31 -1.67 1.06
N VAL A 136 2.17 -1.95 -0.24
CA VAL A 136 2.47 -0.98 -1.31
C VAL A 136 1.47 0.16 -1.29
N HIS A 137 0.16 -0.14 -1.20
CA HIS A 137 -0.89 0.88 -1.13
C HIS A 137 -0.74 1.79 0.09
N ALA A 138 -0.52 1.21 1.27
CA ALA A 138 -0.31 1.95 2.52
C ALA A 138 0.95 2.84 2.44
N SER A 139 2.05 2.31 1.89
CA SER A 139 3.30 3.06 1.78
C SER A 139 3.19 4.24 0.82
N LEU A 140 2.58 4.04 -0.35
CA LEU A 140 2.35 5.12 -1.31
C LEU A 140 1.40 6.18 -0.75
N PHE A 141 0.34 5.76 -0.05
CA PHE A 141 -0.57 6.69 0.63
C PHE A 141 0.16 7.56 1.67
N LEU A 142 0.97 6.96 2.55
CA LEU A 142 1.74 7.71 3.56
C LEU A 142 2.79 8.64 2.92
N TRP A 143 3.42 8.21 1.82
CA TRP A 143 4.40 9.04 1.12
C TRP A 143 3.79 10.30 0.51
N GLU A 144 2.57 10.21 0.00
CA GLU A 144 1.84 11.34 -0.56
C GLU A 144 1.44 12.36 0.53
N GLU A 145 0.94 11.88 1.66
CA GLU A 145 0.50 12.75 2.76
C GLU A 145 1.69 13.42 3.47
N GLN A 146 2.83 12.72 3.66
CA GLN A 146 4.03 13.37 4.18
C GLN A 146 4.57 14.43 3.20
N ARG A 147 4.47 14.18 1.89
CA ARG A 147 4.95 15.12 0.87
C ARG A 147 4.20 16.44 0.98
N ALA A 148 2.88 16.39 1.15
CA ALA A 148 2.09 17.59 1.37
C ALA A 148 2.63 18.39 2.56
N ILE A 149 2.84 17.73 3.71
CA ILE A 149 3.34 18.40 4.93
C ILE A 149 4.71 19.03 4.73
N LEU A 150 5.62 18.37 4.01
CA LEU A 150 6.93 18.92 3.66
C LEU A 150 6.82 20.13 2.73
N LEU A 151 5.92 20.09 1.74
CA LEU A 151 5.70 21.20 0.81
C LEU A 151 5.09 22.43 1.50
N PHE A 152 4.18 22.23 2.46
CA PHE A 152 3.59 23.31 3.25
C PHE A 152 4.48 23.79 4.42
N LYS A 153 5.74 23.30 4.54
CA LYS A 153 6.67 23.59 5.64
C LYS A 153 6.02 23.48 7.03
N ASN A 154 5.11 22.53 7.20
CA ASN A 154 4.37 22.37 8.45
C ASN A 154 5.28 21.70 9.52
N THR A 155 5.26 22.20 10.75
CA THR A 155 6.23 21.91 11.82
C THR A 155 5.93 20.64 12.63
N LYS A 156 5.26 19.64 12.04
CA LYS A 156 4.93 18.37 12.71
C LYS A 156 6.08 17.36 12.72
N LYS A 157 7.19 17.70 13.39
CA LYS A 157 8.41 16.88 13.41
C LYS A 157 8.17 15.46 13.92
N TYR A 158 7.44 15.30 15.03
CA TYR A 158 7.15 13.99 15.63
C TYR A 158 6.30 13.08 14.74
N GLY A 159 5.26 13.64 14.09
CA GLY A 159 4.44 12.88 13.15
C GLY A 159 5.23 12.37 11.94
N LEU A 160 6.13 13.20 11.40
CA LEU A 160 7.01 12.78 10.31
C LEU A 160 7.95 11.63 10.71
N TYR A 161 8.53 11.67 11.92
CA TYR A 161 9.36 10.55 12.41
C TYR A 161 8.58 9.24 12.54
N ILE A 162 7.34 9.31 13.02
CA ILE A 162 6.44 8.15 13.11
C ILE A 162 6.19 7.58 11.70
N VAL A 163 5.89 8.43 10.73
CA VAL A 163 5.63 8.00 9.35
C VAL A 163 6.86 7.39 8.70
N TYR A 164 8.05 7.97 8.88
CA TYR A 164 9.28 7.36 8.38
C TYR A 164 9.58 6.01 9.04
N GLY A 165 9.29 5.86 10.33
CA GLY A 165 9.38 4.59 11.04
C GLY A 165 8.47 3.52 10.42
N PHE A 166 7.20 3.86 10.16
CA PHE A 166 6.27 2.95 9.50
C PHE A 166 6.63 2.67 8.04
N LEU A 167 7.11 3.65 7.26
CA LEU A 167 7.56 3.44 5.89
C LEU A 167 8.77 2.50 5.83
N ALA A 168 9.73 2.65 6.74
CA ALA A 168 10.86 1.74 6.86
C ALA A 168 10.40 0.33 7.26
N LEU A 169 9.45 0.23 8.20
CA LEU A 169 8.87 -1.05 8.60
C LEU A 169 8.11 -1.72 7.45
N TRP A 170 7.31 -0.99 6.68
CA TRP A 170 6.59 -1.52 5.51
C TRP A 170 7.52 -1.93 4.39
N TRP A 171 8.58 -1.18 4.14
CA TRP A 171 9.60 -1.57 3.19
C TRP A 171 10.33 -2.86 3.63
N TRP A 172 10.70 -2.97 4.91
CA TRP A 172 11.28 -4.18 5.47
C TRP A 172 10.34 -5.40 5.37
N MET A 173 9.06 -5.23 5.71
CA MET A 173 8.05 -6.27 5.60
C MET A 173 7.82 -6.72 4.16
N LEU A 174 7.89 -5.78 3.21
CA LEU A 174 7.82 -6.09 1.79
C LEU A 174 9.03 -6.93 1.35
N CYS A 175 10.24 -6.60 1.81
CA CYS A 175 11.43 -7.41 1.59
C CYS A 175 11.26 -8.82 2.18
N MET A 176 10.79 -8.94 3.42
CA MET A 176 10.50 -10.22 4.06
C MET A 176 9.47 -11.05 3.29
N THR A 177 8.42 -10.41 2.80
CA THR A 177 7.39 -11.04 1.97
C THR A 177 7.98 -11.49 0.63
N SER A 178 8.92 -10.75 0.05
CA SER A 178 9.59 -11.10 -1.20
C SER A 178 10.59 -12.26 -1.05
N THR A 179 11.21 -12.41 0.12
CA THR A 179 12.24 -13.44 0.35
C THR A 179 11.73 -14.73 0.97
N TYR A 180 10.77 -14.66 1.89
CA TYR A 180 10.37 -15.80 2.73
C TYR A 180 9.01 -16.40 2.39
N PHE A 181 8.12 -15.65 1.71
CA PHE A 181 6.85 -16.23 1.30
C PHE A 181 7.04 -17.01 0.01
N PHE A 182 6.59 -18.27 0.01
CA PHE A 182 6.59 -19.21 -1.12
C PHE A 182 5.60 -18.82 -2.24
N HIS A 183 5.32 -17.52 -2.40
CA HIS A 183 4.49 -17.01 -3.47
C HIS A 183 5.30 -17.00 -4.77
N GLY A 184 4.67 -17.41 -5.87
CA GLY A 184 5.30 -17.35 -7.18
C GLY A 184 5.62 -15.91 -7.57
N GLN A 185 6.72 -15.66 -8.30
CA GLN A 185 7.11 -14.31 -8.73
C GLN A 185 5.95 -13.50 -9.35
N ARG A 186 5.05 -14.19 -10.07
CA ARG A 186 3.85 -13.62 -10.69
C ARG A 186 2.88 -13.04 -9.66
N GLU A 187 2.68 -13.72 -8.54
CA GLU A 187 1.74 -13.35 -7.47
C GLU A 187 2.18 -12.04 -6.81
N LEU A 188 3.47 -11.88 -6.53
CA LEU A 188 4.03 -10.65 -5.98
C LEU A 188 3.98 -9.47 -6.96
N VAL A 189 4.28 -9.71 -8.23
CA VAL A 189 4.19 -8.68 -9.28
C VAL A 189 2.76 -8.19 -9.43
N SER A 190 1.78 -9.10 -9.45
CA SER A 190 0.37 -8.73 -9.54
C SER A 190 -0.10 -7.94 -8.31
N GLY A 191 0.34 -8.31 -7.10
CA GLY A 191 0.02 -7.56 -5.88
C GLY A 191 0.62 -6.15 -5.88
N THR A 192 1.86 -6.02 -6.35
CA THR A 192 2.51 -4.70 -6.50
C THR A 192 1.77 -3.84 -7.52
N PHE A 193 1.36 -4.44 -8.65
CA PHE A 193 0.60 -3.76 -9.68
C PHE A 193 -0.72 -3.19 -9.15
N PHE A 194 -1.53 -3.99 -8.44
CA PHE A 194 -2.78 -3.51 -7.86
C PHE A 194 -2.54 -2.43 -6.79
N GLY A 195 -1.51 -2.57 -5.93
CA GLY A 195 -1.15 -1.52 -4.97
C GLY A 195 -0.82 -0.17 -5.65
N MET A 196 -0.03 -0.20 -6.73
CA MET A 196 0.29 1.01 -7.52
C MET A 196 -0.92 1.55 -8.28
N PHE A 197 -1.78 0.67 -8.79
CA PHE A 197 -2.99 1.05 -9.53
C PHE A 197 -3.93 1.91 -8.66
N GLY A 198 -4.09 1.55 -7.38
CA GLY A 198 -4.81 2.36 -6.41
C GLY A 198 -4.23 3.77 -6.27
N TRP A 199 -2.91 3.88 -6.13
CA TRP A 199 -2.23 5.17 -6.07
C TRP A 199 -2.43 6.02 -7.33
N VAL A 200 -2.30 5.43 -8.53
CA VAL A 200 -2.54 6.14 -9.80
C VAL A 200 -3.97 6.66 -9.88
N ILE A 201 -4.96 5.81 -9.62
CA ILE A 201 -6.37 6.22 -9.66
C ILE A 201 -6.63 7.35 -8.67
N MET A 202 -6.15 7.22 -7.43
CA MET A 202 -6.45 8.22 -6.41
C MET A 202 -5.72 9.54 -6.66
N TYR A 203 -4.40 9.49 -6.78
CA TYR A 203 -3.57 10.69 -6.74
C TYR A 203 -3.37 11.35 -8.11
N LEU A 204 -3.50 10.60 -9.22
CA LEU A 204 -3.34 11.15 -10.57
C LEU A 204 -4.68 11.45 -11.24
N VAL A 205 -5.77 10.76 -10.88
CA VAL A 205 -7.07 10.92 -11.56
C VAL A 205 -8.12 11.51 -10.62
N MET A 206 -8.46 10.82 -9.53
CA MET A 206 -9.63 11.11 -8.71
C MET A 206 -9.46 12.36 -7.84
N PHE A 207 -8.34 12.51 -7.14
CA PHE A 207 -8.12 13.68 -6.27
C PHE A 207 -7.99 15.00 -7.05
N PRO A 208 -7.32 15.04 -8.22
CA PRO A 208 -7.39 16.20 -9.10
C PRO A 208 -8.82 16.48 -9.59
N LEU A 209 -9.56 15.45 -10.01
CA LEU A 209 -10.92 15.60 -10.54
C LEU A 209 -11.91 16.15 -9.51
N ILE A 210 -11.78 15.74 -8.24
CA ILE A 210 -12.68 16.14 -7.14
C ILE A 210 -12.18 17.41 -6.41
N GLY A 211 -11.00 17.96 -6.77
CA GLY A 211 -10.44 19.14 -6.08
C GLY A 211 -9.92 18.83 -4.66
N LEU A 212 -9.51 17.59 -4.40
CA LEU A 212 -8.83 17.17 -3.17
C LEU A 212 -7.32 17.39 -3.23
N VAL A 213 -6.80 17.88 -4.37
CA VAL A 213 -5.38 18.16 -4.61
C VAL A 213 -4.90 19.48 -3.98
N ASP A 214 -5.82 20.41 -3.70
CA ASP A 214 -5.47 21.75 -3.17
C ASP A 214 -4.71 21.69 -1.84
N THR A 215 -4.91 20.63 -1.06
CA THR A 215 -4.20 20.38 0.21
C THR A 215 -2.90 19.60 0.03
N LEU A 216 -2.57 19.18 -1.20
CA LEU A 216 -1.34 18.45 -1.56
C LEU A 216 -0.35 19.34 -2.35
N GLN A 217 -0.81 20.47 -2.90
CA GLN A 217 0.01 21.47 -3.58
C GLN A 217 -0.26 22.86 -2.99
N PRO A 218 0.78 23.63 -2.60
CA PRO A 218 0.58 25.01 -2.16
C PRO A 218 -0.12 25.81 -3.25
N SER A 219 -1.11 26.61 -2.86
CA SER A 219 -1.90 27.40 -3.81
C SER A 219 -0.98 28.36 -4.57
N GLN A 220 -1.28 28.65 -5.84
CA GLN A 220 -0.47 29.60 -6.63
C GLN A 220 -0.32 30.95 -5.93
N LYS A 221 -1.32 31.35 -5.13
CA LYS A 221 -1.30 32.58 -4.31
C LYS A 221 -0.29 32.50 -3.15
N GLU A 222 -0.20 31.38 -2.45
CA GLU A 222 0.78 31.18 -1.38
C GLU A 222 2.22 31.09 -1.93
N GLN A 223 2.40 30.49 -3.10
CA GLN A 223 3.70 30.47 -3.79
C GLN A 223 4.13 31.88 -4.19
N GLN A 224 3.22 32.69 -4.73
CA GLN A 224 3.47 34.10 -5.05
C GLN A 224 3.76 34.94 -3.81
N GLN A 225 3.03 34.74 -2.71
CA GLN A 225 3.29 35.43 -1.44
C GLN A 225 4.63 35.03 -0.82
N GLN A 226 5.01 33.76 -0.88
CA GLN A 226 6.32 33.31 -0.38
C GLN A 226 7.47 33.84 -1.24
N GLN A 227 7.29 33.92 -2.56
CA GLN A 227 8.25 34.56 -3.47
C GLN A 227 8.35 36.07 -3.22
N GLN A 228 7.23 36.77 -3.01
CA GLN A 228 7.21 38.18 -2.65
C GLN A 228 7.92 38.44 -1.31
N GLN A 229 7.65 37.64 -0.27
CA GLN A 229 8.33 37.72 1.01
C GLN A 229 9.83 37.38 0.95
N GLN A 230 10.25 36.58 -0.03
CA GLN A 230 11.68 36.33 -0.27
C GLN A 230 12.36 37.50 -0.99
N HIS A 231 11.66 38.18 -1.90
CA HIS A 231 12.17 39.37 -2.56
C HIS A 231 12.25 40.59 -1.62
N GLU A 232 11.34 40.74 -0.67
CA GLU A 232 11.40 41.84 0.33
C GLU A 232 12.52 41.67 1.37
N LYS A 233 13.11 40.48 1.49
CA LYS A 233 14.18 40.17 2.44
C LYS A 233 15.59 40.26 1.85
N LEU A 234 15.70 40.52 0.54
CA LEU A 234 16.97 40.66 -0.19
C LEU A 234 17.26 42.15 -0.40
#